data_AF-A0A3M2SUP5-F1
#
_entry.id   AF-A0A3M2SUP5-F1
#
_cell.length_a   1.000
_cell.length_b   1.000
_cell.length_c   1.000
_cell.angle_alpha   90.00
_cell.angle_beta   90.00
_cell.angle_gamma   90.00
#
_symmetry.space_group_name_H-M   'P 1'
#
loop_
_entity.id
_entity.type
_entity.pdbx_description
1 polymer ?
#
loop_
_entity_poly.entity_id
_entity_poly.type
_entity_poly.pdbx_seq_one_letter_code
_entity_poly.pdbx_strand_id
1 'polypeptide(L)'
;MSAPKSRWASDDPETEAIAAQQKREKEERRRAKAEKQRQQADAQAQAEKQEPARIGEPGPPKKRRRLSNEPADAAQVDENPPESALLRFEAQEWGPCRHAHNFERLNHIEEGSYGYVTRARDITTGEVVALKKLKMENSPDGFPVTGLREIQTLLEARHPNVVYLREIVIGNKLDE
;
A
#
# COMPACT_ATOMS: atom_id res chain seq x y z
N MET A 1 -1.70 -1.99 55.24
CA MET A 1 -0.75 -3.08 55.54
C MET A 1 0.17 -3.21 54.33
N SER A 2 1.47 -2.96 54.49
CA SER A 2 2.44 -2.93 53.38
C SER A 2 2.85 -4.35 53.00
N ALA A 3 2.93 -4.65 51.70
CA ALA A 3 3.30 -5.98 51.20
C ALA A 3 4.76 -6.32 51.54
N PRO A 4 5.10 -7.59 51.84
CA PRO A 4 6.46 -7.96 52.21
C PRO A 4 7.38 -7.92 50.98
N LYS A 5 8.52 -7.22 51.12
CA LYS A 5 9.57 -7.14 50.11
C LYS A 5 10.13 -8.55 49.88
N SER A 6 10.16 -9.01 48.62
CA SER A 6 10.64 -10.34 48.22
C SER A 6 12.11 -10.57 48.64
N ARG A 7 12.40 -11.78 49.13
CA ARG A 7 13.73 -12.28 49.55
C ARG A 7 14.83 -12.27 48.47
N TRP A 8 14.47 -11.87 47.25
CA TRP A 8 15.34 -11.84 46.06
C TRP A 8 15.67 -10.42 45.59
N ALA A 9 15.14 -9.38 46.25
CA ALA A 9 15.55 -8.01 46.00
C ALA A 9 16.85 -7.73 46.77
N SER A 10 17.95 -8.29 46.28
CA SER A 10 19.28 -7.89 46.72
C SER A 10 19.52 -6.48 46.20
N ASP A 11 19.51 -5.49 47.09
CA ASP A 11 20.02 -4.14 46.83
C ASP A 11 21.55 -4.25 46.65
N ASP A 12 21.97 -4.69 45.46
CA ASP A 12 23.37 -4.85 45.07
C ASP A 12 23.83 -3.55 44.38
N PRO A 13 24.78 -2.78 44.96
CA PRO A 13 25.18 -1.46 44.46
C PRO A 13 25.64 -1.46 42.98
N GLU A 14 26.03 -2.62 42.45
CA GLU A 14 26.35 -2.77 41.02
C GLU A 14 25.13 -2.68 40.11
N THR A 15 23.96 -3.17 40.54
CA THR A 15 22.72 -3.15 39.74
C THR A 15 22.13 -1.74 39.63
N GLU A 16 22.22 -0.95 40.70
CA GLU A 16 21.83 0.46 40.69
C GLU A 16 22.76 1.30 39.81
N ALA A 17 24.06 0.99 39.83
CA ALA A 17 25.05 1.65 38.97
C ALA A 17 24.79 1.38 37.47
N ILE A 18 24.43 0.15 37.11
CA ILE A 18 24.07 -0.21 35.73
C ILE A 18 22.78 0.50 35.29
N ALA A 19 21.76 0.55 36.15
CA ALA A 19 20.51 1.26 35.85
C ALA A 19 20.74 2.79 35.70
N ALA A 20 21.63 3.37 36.50
CA ALA A 20 22.00 4.78 36.39
C ALA A 20 22.76 5.08 35.08
N GLN A 21 23.64 4.20 34.62
CA GLN A 21 24.34 4.33 33.33
C GLN A 21 23.36 4.27 32.15
N GLN A 22 22.45 3.29 32.12
CA GLN A 22 21.44 3.16 31.06
C GLN A 22 20.49 4.36 31.01
N LYS A 23 20.17 4.96 32.16
CA LYS A 23 19.34 6.17 32.22
C LYS A 23 20.06 7.39 31.63
N ARG A 24 21.36 7.55 31.89
CA ARG A 24 22.19 8.62 31.31
C ARG A 24 22.34 8.46 29.81
N GLU A 25 22.64 7.25 29.33
CA GLU A 25 22.79 6.95 27.91
C GLU A 25 21.48 7.19 27.13
N LYS A 26 20.33 6.78 27.69
CA LYS A 26 19.01 7.03 27.09
C LYS A 26 18.69 8.52 27.01
N GLU A 27 19.10 9.31 28.00
CA GLU A 27 18.90 10.75 28.00
C GLU A 27 19.79 11.45 26.97
N GLU A 28 21.06 11.05 26.84
CA GLU A 28 21.98 11.54 25.81
C GLU A 28 21.50 11.19 24.40
N ARG A 29 21.05 9.96 24.17
CA ARG A 29 20.46 9.55 22.89
C ARG A 29 19.21 10.36 22.53
N ARG A 30 18.40 10.71 23.53
CA ARG A 30 17.21 11.57 23.35
C ARG A 30 17.61 13.01 23.03
N ARG A 31 18.65 13.55 23.68
CA ARG A 31 19.18 14.90 23.41
C ARG A 31 19.78 14.99 22.00
N ALA A 32 20.59 14.01 21.60
CA ALA A 32 21.18 13.95 20.25
C ALA A 32 20.10 13.86 19.15
N LYS A 33 19.03 13.08 19.37
CA LYS A 33 17.92 13.01 18.41
C LYS A 33 17.16 14.33 18.29
N ALA A 34 16.94 15.02 19.41
CA ALA A 34 16.26 16.32 19.43
C ALA A 34 17.09 17.41 18.74
N GLU A 35 18.42 17.40 18.92
CA GLU A 35 19.32 18.33 18.27
C GLU A 35 19.40 18.10 16.76
N LYS A 36 19.51 16.84 16.33
CA LYS A 36 19.47 16.48 14.90
C LYS A 36 18.14 16.90 14.24
N GLN A 37 17.03 16.77 14.96
CA GLN A 37 15.73 17.22 14.47
C GLN A 37 15.63 18.75 14.37
N ARG A 38 16.21 19.49 15.33
CA ARG A 38 16.31 20.96 15.25
C ARG A 38 17.19 21.41 14.10
N GLN A 39 18.37 20.80 13.92
CA GLN A 39 19.26 21.10 12.79
C GLN A 39 18.58 20.82 11.44
N GLN A 40 17.80 19.73 11.33
CA GLN A 40 17.02 19.46 10.12
C GLN A 40 15.92 20.51 9.88
N ALA A 41 15.20 20.93 10.92
CA ALA A 41 14.17 21.96 10.80
C ALA A 41 14.77 23.33 10.43
N ASP A 42 15.91 23.70 11.02
CA ASP A 42 16.62 24.94 10.71
C ASP A 42 17.21 24.91 9.29
N ALA A 43 17.74 23.77 8.85
CA ALA A 43 18.19 23.59 7.47
C ALA A 43 17.02 23.67 6.47
N GLN A 44 15.85 23.11 6.80
CA GLN A 44 14.64 23.22 5.98
C GLN A 44 14.12 24.68 5.92
N ALA A 45 14.15 25.39 7.05
CA ALA A 45 13.75 26.78 7.14
C ALA A 45 14.73 27.74 6.43
N GLN A 46 16.04 27.43 6.45
CA GLN A 46 17.04 28.15 5.66
C GLN A 46 16.90 27.86 4.16
N ALA A 47 16.60 26.61 3.77
CA ALA A 47 16.31 26.26 2.38
C ALA A 47 15.07 26.98 1.84
N GLU A 48 14.00 27.12 2.64
CA GLU A 48 12.82 27.93 2.26
C GLU A 48 13.13 29.45 2.18
N LYS A 49 14.16 29.95 2.89
CA LYS A 49 14.55 31.37 2.87
C LYS A 49 15.58 31.71 1.77
N GLN A 50 16.27 30.72 1.21
CA GLN A 50 17.29 30.89 0.17
C GLN A 50 16.76 30.67 -1.25
N GLU A 51 15.45 30.60 -1.50
CA GLU A 51 14.95 30.74 -2.87
C GLU A 51 15.15 32.19 -3.36
N PRO A 52 16.04 32.45 -4.34
CA PRO A 52 16.06 33.75 -4.98
C PRO A 52 14.79 33.87 -5.83
N ALA A 53 14.14 35.04 -5.77
CA ALA A 53 13.08 35.43 -6.69
C ALA A 53 13.62 35.41 -8.14
N ARG A 54 13.59 34.26 -8.80
CA ARG A 54 13.74 34.13 -10.25
C ARG A 54 12.34 34.28 -10.84
N ILE A 55 12.19 35.33 -11.63
CA ILE A 55 10.99 35.66 -12.38
C ILE A 55 10.68 34.48 -13.31
N GLY A 56 9.56 33.80 -13.06
CA GLY A 56 8.85 32.97 -14.03
C GLY A 56 9.18 31.47 -14.07
N GLU A 57 8.79 30.70 -13.05
CA GLU A 57 8.25 29.32 -13.19
C GLU A 57 7.36 29.00 -11.94
N PRO A 58 6.25 28.26 -12.07
CA PRO A 58 5.35 28.01 -10.95
C PRO A 58 5.94 26.95 -10.01
N GLY A 59 6.21 27.33 -8.76
CA GLY A 59 6.59 26.41 -7.69
C GLY A 59 5.48 25.38 -7.37
N PRO A 60 5.81 24.30 -6.62
CA PRO A 60 4.90 23.20 -6.36
C PRO A 60 3.68 23.69 -5.54
N PRO A 61 2.44 23.34 -5.93
CA PRO A 61 1.25 23.99 -5.41
C PRO A 61 1.04 23.75 -3.91
N LYS A 62 1.20 24.82 -3.11
CA LYS A 62 0.77 24.84 -1.70
C LYS A 62 -0.76 24.89 -1.66
N LYS A 63 -1.37 23.76 -1.30
CA LYS A 63 -2.78 23.57 -0.90
C LYS A 63 -3.79 23.64 -2.06
N ARG A 64 -4.42 22.49 -2.34
CA ARG A 64 -5.60 22.35 -3.23
C ARG A 64 -6.63 23.42 -2.87
N ARG A 65 -6.99 24.25 -3.85
CA ARG A 65 -8.19 25.10 -3.81
C ARG A 65 -9.39 24.20 -3.51
N ARG A 66 -10.01 24.42 -2.35
CA ARG A 66 -11.38 23.96 -2.13
C ARG A 66 -12.25 24.79 -3.07
N LEU A 67 -12.83 24.18 -4.11
CA LEU A 67 -13.98 24.78 -4.77
C LEU A 67 -15.13 24.71 -3.77
N SER A 68 -15.29 25.75 -2.96
CA SER A 68 -16.58 26.04 -2.37
C SER A 68 -17.49 26.49 -3.50
N ASN A 69 -18.58 25.75 -3.70
CA ASN A 69 -19.66 26.12 -4.59
C ASN A 69 -20.30 27.41 -4.02
N GLU A 70 -20.06 28.56 -4.65
CA GLU A 70 -20.83 29.77 -4.34
C GLU A 70 -22.24 29.59 -4.93
N PRO A 71 -23.31 29.99 -4.23
CA PRO A 71 -24.66 29.85 -4.75
C PRO A 71 -24.86 30.90 -5.85
N ALA A 72 -25.05 30.43 -7.08
CA ALA A 72 -25.47 31.27 -8.19
C ALA A 72 -26.90 31.77 -7.93
N ASP A 73 -27.10 33.06 -8.16
CA ASP A 73 -28.41 33.71 -8.14
C ASP A 73 -29.44 32.97 -9.00
N ALA A 74 -30.65 32.95 -8.46
CA ALA A 74 -31.89 32.35 -8.91
C ALA A 74 -32.09 32.21 -10.44
N ALA A 75 -32.15 30.97 -10.90
CA ALA A 75 -32.91 30.60 -12.10
C ALA A 75 -33.52 29.20 -11.93
N GLN A 76 -34.84 29.18 -11.71
CA GLN A 76 -35.83 28.11 -11.97
C GLN A 76 -35.52 26.69 -11.45
N VAL A 77 -36.23 26.33 -10.39
CA VAL A 77 -36.30 24.96 -9.83
C VAL A 77 -37.19 24.12 -10.74
N ASP A 78 -36.61 23.12 -11.41
CA ASP A 78 -37.36 22.03 -12.03
C ASP A 78 -37.67 20.99 -10.93
N GLU A 79 -38.93 20.64 -10.76
CA GLU A 79 -39.50 19.80 -9.69
C GLU A 79 -39.25 18.28 -9.89
N ASN A 80 -38.25 17.92 -10.69
CA ASN A 80 -37.69 16.57 -10.69
C ASN A 80 -36.17 16.68 -10.78
N PRO A 81 -35.43 16.59 -9.65
CA PRO A 81 -34.00 16.41 -9.75
C PRO A 81 -33.75 15.12 -10.53
N PRO A 82 -32.93 15.10 -11.60
CA PRO A 82 -32.45 13.84 -12.13
C PRO A 82 -31.78 13.16 -10.94
N GLU A 83 -32.33 12.01 -10.50
CA GLU A 83 -31.75 11.21 -9.42
C GLU A 83 -30.26 11.25 -9.63
N SER A 84 -29.53 11.86 -8.69
CA SER A 84 -28.08 12.04 -8.82
C SER A 84 -27.54 10.70 -9.23
N ALA A 85 -27.13 10.57 -10.48
CA ALA A 85 -26.79 9.28 -11.05
C ALA A 85 -25.54 8.88 -10.30
N LEU A 86 -25.73 8.15 -9.19
CA LEU A 86 -24.66 7.55 -8.45
C LEU A 86 -23.89 6.82 -9.52
N LEU A 87 -22.60 7.14 -9.64
CA LEU A 87 -21.70 6.44 -10.54
C LEU A 87 -21.73 4.99 -10.08
N ARG A 88 -22.67 4.23 -10.65
CA ARG A 88 -22.74 2.79 -10.52
C ARG A 88 -21.63 2.32 -11.42
N PHE A 89 -20.48 2.08 -10.79
CA PHE A 89 -19.47 1.24 -11.40
C PHE A 89 -20.18 -0.08 -11.68
N GLU A 90 -20.35 -0.44 -12.95
CA GLU A 90 -20.81 -1.77 -13.33
C GLU A 90 -19.82 -2.76 -12.70
N ALA A 91 -20.21 -3.33 -11.57
CA ALA A 91 -19.44 -4.39 -10.96
C ALA A 91 -19.52 -5.56 -11.93
N GLN A 92 -18.38 -5.92 -12.52
CA GLN A 92 -18.30 -7.05 -13.44
C GLN A 92 -18.87 -8.28 -12.72
N GLU A 93 -19.85 -8.94 -13.33
CA GLU A 93 -20.50 -10.10 -12.72
C GLU A 93 -19.48 -11.21 -12.48
N TRP A 94 -19.48 -11.74 -11.26
CA TRP A 94 -18.53 -12.78 -10.86
C TRP A 94 -18.99 -14.10 -11.45
N GLY A 95 -18.31 -14.57 -12.49
CA GLY A 95 -18.55 -15.87 -13.12
C GLY A 95 -17.76 -17.01 -12.46
N PRO A 96 -18.08 -18.27 -12.79
CA PRO A 96 -17.28 -19.41 -12.35
C PRO A 96 -15.85 -19.33 -12.92
N CYS A 97 -14.86 -19.65 -12.08
CA CYS A 97 -13.46 -19.71 -12.52
C CYS A 97 -13.16 -21.04 -13.21
N ARG A 98 -12.41 -21.01 -14.32
CA ARG A 98 -11.91 -22.22 -14.98
C ARG A 98 -10.82 -22.90 -14.14
N HIS A 99 -10.61 -24.18 -14.39
CA HIS A 99 -9.53 -24.92 -13.73
C HIS A 99 -8.17 -24.63 -14.38
N ALA A 100 -7.12 -24.52 -13.57
CA ALA A 100 -5.75 -24.27 -14.06
C ALA A 100 -5.23 -25.37 -15.01
N HIS A 101 -5.76 -26.59 -14.93
CA HIS A 101 -5.43 -27.71 -15.83
C HIS A 101 -5.85 -27.49 -17.29
N ASN A 102 -6.69 -26.49 -17.57
CA ASN A 102 -7.02 -26.13 -18.95
C ASN A 102 -5.88 -25.42 -19.68
N PHE A 103 -4.74 -25.22 -19.00
CA PHE A 103 -3.57 -24.55 -19.54
C PHE A 103 -2.35 -25.46 -19.42
N GLU A 104 -1.73 -25.74 -20.57
CA GLU A 104 -0.47 -26.48 -20.65
C GLU A 104 0.69 -25.54 -20.29
N ARG A 105 1.40 -25.81 -19.20
CA ARG A 105 2.59 -25.04 -18.79
C ARG A 105 3.74 -25.36 -19.74
N LEU A 106 4.30 -24.33 -20.37
CA LEU A 106 5.40 -24.45 -21.33
C LEU A 106 6.74 -24.29 -20.61
N ASN A 107 7.22 -23.06 -20.45
CA ASN A 107 8.47 -22.74 -19.76
C ASN A 107 8.23 -21.76 -18.64
N HIS A 108 9.13 -21.81 -17.67
CA HIS A 108 9.24 -20.78 -16.65
C HIS A 108 9.68 -19.46 -17.27
N ILE A 109 9.13 -18.35 -16.78
CA ILE A 109 9.53 -16.99 -17.17
C ILE A 109 10.32 -16.37 -16.03
N GLU A 110 9.69 -16.19 -14.87
CA GLU A 110 10.32 -15.52 -13.73
C GLU A 110 9.65 -15.93 -12.41
N GLU A 111 10.41 -15.90 -11.33
CA GLU A 111 9.91 -15.96 -9.96
C GLU A 111 10.14 -14.62 -9.27
N GLY A 112 9.07 -14.02 -8.76
CA GLY A 112 9.12 -12.79 -7.97
C GLY A 112 8.77 -13.03 -6.49
N SER A 113 8.81 -11.94 -5.72
CA SER A 113 8.40 -11.94 -4.31
C SER A 113 6.94 -12.36 -4.12
N TYR A 114 6.07 -12.04 -5.08
CA TYR A 114 4.62 -12.21 -4.96
C TYR A 114 4.06 -13.42 -5.73
N GLY A 115 4.86 -14.08 -6.56
CA GLY A 115 4.34 -15.19 -7.37
C GLY A 115 5.35 -15.79 -8.34
N TYR A 116 4.92 -16.86 -8.99
CA TYR A 116 5.64 -17.56 -10.05
C TYR A 116 4.96 -17.29 -11.39
N VAL A 117 5.73 -16.86 -12.40
CA VAL A 117 5.23 -16.58 -13.74
C VAL A 117 5.72 -17.64 -14.71
N THR A 118 4.79 -18.30 -15.38
CA THR A 118 5.08 -19.31 -16.41
C THR A 118 4.36 -18.97 -17.70
N ARG A 119 5.03 -19.23 -18.84
CA ARG A 119 4.36 -19.25 -20.14
C ARG A 119 3.50 -20.50 -20.21
N ALA A 120 2.27 -20.37 -20.66
CA ALA A 120 1.35 -21.49 -20.84
C ALA A 120 0.61 -21.38 -22.17
N ARG A 121 0.01 -22.47 -22.61
CA ARG A 121 -0.88 -22.54 -23.76
C ARG A 121 -2.27 -22.92 -23.28
N ASP A 122 -3.30 -22.16 -23.63
CA ASP A 122 -4.67 -22.59 -23.41
C ASP A 122 -4.98 -23.79 -24.32
N ILE A 123 -5.42 -24.90 -23.73
CA ILE A 123 -5.63 -26.16 -24.45
C ILE A 123 -6.80 -26.05 -25.42
N THR A 124 -7.81 -25.23 -25.12
CA THR A 124 -9.00 -25.10 -25.97
C THR A 124 -8.79 -24.14 -27.14
N THR A 125 -8.11 -23.00 -26.91
CA THR A 125 -7.92 -21.96 -27.93
C THR A 125 -6.58 -22.06 -28.66
N GLY A 126 -5.59 -22.76 -28.07
CA GLY A 126 -4.22 -22.81 -28.56
C GLY A 126 -3.40 -21.53 -28.32
N GLU A 127 -3.99 -20.53 -27.66
CA GLU A 127 -3.38 -19.22 -27.41
C GLU A 127 -2.28 -19.31 -26.34
N VAL A 128 -1.17 -18.58 -26.55
CA VAL A 128 -0.09 -18.49 -25.58
C VAL A 128 -0.39 -17.38 -24.58
N VAL A 129 -0.40 -17.73 -23.28
CA VAL A 129 -0.71 -16.83 -22.17
C VAL A 129 0.40 -16.86 -21.11
N ALA A 130 0.39 -15.88 -20.20
CA ALA A 130 1.21 -15.90 -19.00
C ALA A 130 0.32 -16.27 -17.79
N LEU A 131 0.73 -17.29 -17.03
CA LEU A 131 0.09 -17.65 -15.77
C LEU A 131 0.94 -17.15 -14.61
N LYS A 132 0.35 -16.32 -13.75
CA LYS A 132 0.95 -15.88 -12.48
C LYS A 132 0.30 -16.64 -11.33
N LYS A 133 1.03 -17.59 -10.74
CA LYS A 133 0.63 -18.29 -9.52
C LYS A 133 0.99 -17.44 -8.31
N LEU A 134 0.01 -17.12 -7.47
CA LEU A 134 0.22 -16.35 -6.24
C LEU A 134 0.83 -17.23 -5.14
N LYS A 135 1.80 -16.68 -4.40
CA LYS A 135 2.40 -17.33 -3.23
C LYS A 135 1.48 -17.14 -2.01
N MET A 136 0.89 -18.22 -1.51
CA MET A 136 -0.07 -18.19 -0.39
C MET A 136 0.61 -18.35 0.98
N GLU A 137 1.86 -18.81 1.03
CA GLU A 137 2.59 -19.13 2.28
C GLU A 137 2.91 -17.90 3.15
N ASN A 138 2.92 -16.71 2.56
CA ASN A 138 3.40 -15.49 3.21
C ASN A 138 2.30 -14.66 3.90
N SER A 139 1.04 -15.11 3.89
CA SER A 139 -0.08 -14.37 4.46
C SER A 139 -0.78 -15.14 5.58
N PRO A 140 -0.63 -14.70 6.86
CA PRO A 140 -1.35 -15.31 7.98
C PRO A 140 -2.88 -15.15 7.85
N ASP A 141 -3.34 -14.17 7.07
CA ASP A 141 -4.75 -13.84 6.87
C ASP A 141 -5.38 -14.49 5.62
N GLY A 142 -4.79 -15.56 5.10
CA GLY A 142 -5.33 -16.28 3.94
C GLY A 142 -4.85 -15.71 2.61
N PHE A 143 -5.73 -15.10 1.81
CA PHE A 143 -5.38 -14.66 0.45
C PHE A 143 -4.49 -13.39 0.47
N PRO A 144 -3.37 -13.35 -0.27
CA PRO A 144 -2.46 -12.20 -0.29
C PRO A 144 -3.16 -10.90 -0.73
N VAL A 145 -3.13 -9.87 0.12
CA VAL A 145 -3.69 -8.54 -0.19
C VAL A 145 -3.06 -7.91 -1.44
N THR A 146 -1.80 -8.24 -1.72
CA THR A 146 -1.10 -7.80 -2.94
C THR A 146 -1.74 -8.40 -4.19
N GLY A 147 -2.12 -9.68 -4.15
CA GLY A 147 -2.82 -10.35 -5.24
C GLY A 147 -4.21 -9.74 -5.51
N LEU A 148 -4.95 -9.38 -4.45
CA LEU A 148 -6.25 -8.71 -4.60
C LEU A 148 -6.12 -7.35 -5.28
N ARG A 149 -5.11 -6.55 -4.89
CA ARG A 149 -4.85 -5.26 -5.52
C ARG A 149 -4.50 -5.40 -7.00
N GLU A 150 -3.68 -6.39 -7.35
CA GLU A 150 -3.33 -6.66 -8.74
C GLU A 150 -4.56 -7.07 -9.57
N ILE A 151 -5.38 -7.99 -9.05
CA ILE A 151 -6.61 -8.43 -9.71
C ILE A 151 -7.52 -7.22 -9.98
N GLN A 152 -7.82 -6.43 -8.95
CA GLN A 152 -8.72 -5.29 -9.09
C GLN A 152 -8.19 -4.26 -10.08
N THR A 153 -6.90 -3.91 -9.98
CA THR A 153 -6.29 -2.90 -10.86
C THR A 153 -6.32 -3.34 -12.32
N LEU A 154 -6.01 -4.62 -12.61
CA LEU A 154 -5.97 -5.11 -13.99
C LEU A 154 -7.37 -5.41 -14.55
N LEU A 155 -8.37 -5.70 -13.71
CA LEU A 155 -9.75 -5.87 -14.14
C LEU A 155 -10.36 -4.54 -14.61
N GLU A 156 -10.04 -3.45 -13.91
CA GLU A 156 -10.50 -2.09 -14.22
C GLU A 156 -9.70 -1.45 -15.38
N ALA A 157 -8.45 -1.86 -15.60
CA ALA A 157 -7.57 -1.29 -16.63
C ALA A 157 -7.72 -1.99 -17.99
N ARG A 158 -8.50 -1.39 -18.90
CA ARG A 158 -8.58 -1.83 -20.32
C ARG A 158 -7.96 -0.81 -21.25
N HIS A 159 -6.71 -1.06 -21.66
CA HIS A 159 -5.97 -0.18 -22.56
C HIS A 159 -4.94 -0.97 -23.40
N PRO A 160 -4.69 -0.63 -24.68
CA PRO A 160 -3.78 -1.39 -25.55
C PRO A 160 -2.33 -1.47 -25.04
N ASN A 161 -1.89 -0.49 -24.25
CA ASN A 161 -0.54 -0.45 -23.67
C ASN A 161 -0.46 -0.94 -22.22
N VAL A 162 -1.55 -1.50 -21.68
CA VAL A 162 -1.59 -2.08 -20.33
C VAL A 162 -1.89 -3.55 -20.46
N VAL A 163 -1.20 -4.38 -19.66
CA VAL A 163 -1.44 -5.82 -19.65
C VAL A 163 -2.88 -6.09 -19.22
N TYR A 164 -3.57 -6.92 -19.99
CA TYR A 164 -4.95 -7.31 -19.71
C TYR A 164 -5.01 -8.57 -18.85
N LEU A 165 -5.74 -8.51 -17.73
CA LEU A 165 -6.09 -9.70 -16.97
C LEU A 165 -7.20 -10.45 -17.71
N ARG A 166 -6.85 -11.58 -18.34
CA ARG A 166 -7.78 -12.35 -19.15
C ARG A 166 -8.84 -13.08 -18.30
N GLU A 167 -8.40 -13.87 -17.33
CA GLU A 167 -9.26 -14.65 -16.45
C GLU A 167 -8.51 -15.07 -15.17
N ILE A 168 -9.27 -15.42 -14.13
CA ILE A 168 -8.75 -16.02 -12.91
C ILE A 168 -9.06 -17.51 -12.95
N VAL A 169 -8.06 -18.33 -12.66
CA VAL A 169 -8.17 -19.79 -12.65
C VAL A 169 -7.81 -20.34 -11.28
N ILE A 170 -8.42 -21.46 -10.93
CA ILE A 170 -8.23 -22.10 -9.63
C ILE A 170 -7.68 -23.52 -9.85
N GLY A 171 -6.70 -23.92 -9.04
CA GLY A 171 -6.19 -25.28 -8.98
C GLY A 171 -6.90 -26.10 -7.88
N ASN A 172 -6.72 -27.42 -7.89
CA ASN A 172 -7.30 -28.29 -6.86
C ASN A 172 -6.62 -28.10 -5.50
N LYS A 173 -5.36 -27.65 -5.51
CA LYS A 173 -4.54 -27.43 -4.33
C LYS A 173 -3.94 -26.04 -4.38
N LEU A 174 -3.58 -25.53 -3.20
CA LEU A 174 -2.92 -24.24 -3.03
C LEU A 174 -1.59 -24.15 -3.81
N ASP A 175 -0.93 -25.31 -3.99
CA ASP A 175 0.39 -25.42 -4.59
C ASP A 175 0.37 -25.85 -6.06
N GLU A 176 -0.80 -26.06 -6.66
CA GLU A 176 -0.91 -26.46 -8.07
C GLU A 176 -0.99 -25.27 -9.00
#